data_AF-A0A7V4DYL2-F1
#
_entry.id   AF-A0A7V4DYL2-F1
#
_cell.length_a   1.000
_cell.length_b   1.000
_cell.length_c   1.000
_cell.angle_alpha   90.00
_cell.angle_beta   90.00
_cell.angle_gamma   90.00
#
_symmetry.space_group_name_H-M   'P 1'
#
loop_
_entity.id
_entity.type
_entity.pdbx_description
1 polymer ?
#
loop_
_entity_poly.entity_id
_entity_poly.type
_entity_poly.pdbx_seq_one_letter_code
_entity_poly.pdbx_strand_id
1 'polypeptide(L)'
;MYGRTWKLNGNKSKEIRGYLLRKGGIEESPTNPYELWRIKLKGSTFVYYTSGKLYSTQSEEAEEIWKEIDSLVGDNLDLSKDYFIGFDEVGKGEVFGPIITCGVLIKRDYISQIPSELKTPDTKKSHDFEYWGRILSIINKHISDVFFYAIDLIQPREIDRFNINQLLDLSYTKLIKRLMEGLPLGVEARVVIDDYGVGEGLKKFLEKESKESNFEYIFAIDSEDKFLEVKLASLIAKAHRERILKFLQETYGIPRNLIKGNMSNKKLELFLVNYSHIDSWFIRKSFGNKVKKEKPSFYNLISEEGKFRCFFCGKENNEAFLRNYKFVCPFCDKEMKDLDLAMKYHSGVIKVDKESFEPILEVIKNSHLLDGFGFVFDHALKGYFIYYENIGRILTLDKPPSKYITSRVKGDVVVFSLFRNVDNI
;
A
#
# COMPACT_ATOMS: atom_id res chain seq x y z
N MET A 1 26.04 -1.78 0.45
CA MET A 1 25.05 -2.04 -0.63
C MET A 1 24.65 -3.50 -0.58
N TYR A 2 23.67 -3.97 -1.35
CA TYR A 2 23.28 -5.40 -1.40
C TYR A 2 23.64 -5.98 -2.77
N GLY A 3 23.57 -7.30 -2.91
CA GLY A 3 23.70 -7.95 -4.21
C GLY A 3 22.57 -7.58 -5.17
N ARG A 4 22.72 -7.91 -6.46
CA ARG A 4 21.80 -7.54 -7.54
C ARG A 4 21.12 -8.75 -8.16
N THR A 5 19.91 -8.60 -8.68
CA THR A 5 19.13 -9.71 -9.25
C THR A 5 18.49 -9.33 -10.59
N TRP A 6 18.46 -10.26 -11.55
CA TRP A 6 17.69 -10.16 -12.79
C TRP A 6 16.83 -11.40 -13.00
N LYS A 7 15.76 -11.27 -13.79
CA LYS A 7 14.97 -12.40 -14.29
C LYS A 7 15.22 -12.53 -15.78
N LEU A 8 15.73 -13.67 -16.21
CA LEU A 8 16.17 -13.92 -17.58
C LEU A 8 15.43 -15.14 -18.14
N ASN A 9 15.17 -15.10 -19.44
CA ASN A 9 14.86 -16.32 -20.18
C ASN A 9 16.16 -17.08 -20.55
N GLY A 10 16.03 -18.33 -21.00
CA GLY A 10 17.17 -19.19 -21.31
C GLY A 10 18.12 -18.59 -22.36
N ASN A 11 17.61 -17.84 -23.34
CA ASN A 11 18.42 -17.20 -24.37
C ASN A 11 19.22 -16.03 -23.81
N LYS A 12 18.57 -15.13 -23.07
CA LYS A 12 19.22 -13.96 -22.44
C LYS A 12 20.23 -14.39 -21.38
N SER A 13 19.97 -15.47 -20.65
CA SER A 13 20.96 -16.10 -19.75
C SER A 13 22.23 -16.51 -20.48
N LYS A 14 22.12 -17.16 -21.64
CA LYS A 14 23.29 -17.58 -22.44
C LYS A 14 24.09 -16.37 -22.93
N GLU A 15 23.39 -15.32 -23.38
CA GLU A 15 23.99 -14.07 -23.82
C GLU A 15 24.80 -13.41 -22.69
N ILE A 16 24.19 -13.25 -21.51
CA ILE A 16 24.83 -12.65 -20.33
C ILE A 16 25.99 -13.51 -19.82
N ARG A 17 25.83 -14.84 -19.80
CA ARG A 17 26.93 -15.76 -19.46
C ARG A 17 28.13 -15.53 -20.37
N GLY A 18 27.90 -15.47 -21.68
CA GLY A 18 28.97 -15.19 -22.66
C GLY A 18 29.60 -13.81 -22.47
N TYR A 19 28.80 -12.80 -22.15
CA TYR A 19 29.28 -11.45 -21.83
C TYR A 19 30.18 -11.42 -20.59
N LEU A 20 29.76 -12.05 -19.49
CA LEU A 20 30.54 -12.12 -18.25
C LEU A 20 31.90 -12.81 -18.47
N LEU A 21 31.92 -13.90 -19.23
CA LEU A 21 33.16 -14.60 -19.59
C LEU A 21 34.08 -13.70 -20.44
N ARG A 22 33.54 -12.95 -21.42
CA ARG A 22 34.33 -12.00 -22.24
C ARG A 22 34.94 -10.87 -21.41
N LYS A 23 34.30 -10.47 -20.31
CA LYS A 23 34.83 -9.47 -19.36
C LYS A 23 35.86 -10.05 -18.37
N GLY A 24 36.27 -11.32 -18.55
CA GLY A 24 37.27 -12.00 -17.72
C GLY A 24 36.69 -12.78 -16.54
N GLY A 25 35.38 -13.10 -16.58
CA GLY A 25 34.75 -13.91 -15.53
C GLY A 25 35.30 -15.34 -15.53
N ILE A 26 35.49 -15.89 -14.33
CA ILE A 26 35.94 -17.28 -14.12
C ILE A 26 34.72 -18.11 -13.76
N GLU A 27 34.44 -19.13 -14.55
CA GLU A 27 33.33 -20.04 -14.26
C GLU A 27 33.71 -21.03 -13.15
N GLU A 28 32.81 -21.19 -12.19
CA GLU A 28 32.91 -22.13 -11.07
C GLU A 28 31.82 -23.19 -11.20
N SER A 29 32.04 -24.37 -10.60
CA SER A 29 31.01 -25.40 -10.53
C SER A 29 29.81 -24.92 -9.71
N PRO A 30 28.57 -25.20 -10.15
CA PRO A 30 27.37 -25.03 -9.34
C PRO A 30 27.51 -25.69 -7.96
N THR A 31 27.03 -25.01 -6.92
CA THR A 31 27.16 -25.48 -5.53
C THR A 31 25.93 -26.21 -5.01
N ASN A 32 24.80 -26.11 -5.72
CA ASN A 32 23.55 -26.78 -5.38
C ASN A 32 22.72 -27.10 -6.65
N PRO A 33 21.72 -27.99 -6.57
CA PRO A 33 20.95 -28.45 -7.74
C PRO A 33 20.11 -27.39 -8.45
N TYR A 34 19.89 -26.24 -7.82
CA TYR A 34 19.11 -25.15 -8.40
C TYR A 34 19.99 -24.19 -9.22
N GLU A 35 21.32 -24.29 -9.13
CA GLU A 35 22.26 -23.47 -9.88
C GLU A 35 22.55 -24.11 -11.25
N LEU A 36 22.32 -23.35 -12.31
CA LEU A 36 22.64 -23.74 -13.68
C LEU A 36 24.07 -23.36 -14.07
N TRP A 37 24.54 -22.19 -13.65
CA TRP A 37 25.93 -21.75 -13.83
C TRP A 37 26.31 -20.70 -12.79
N ARG A 38 27.62 -20.60 -12.54
CA ARG A 38 28.21 -19.70 -11.54
C ARG A 38 29.49 -19.08 -12.09
N ILE A 39 29.61 -17.75 -12.05
CA ILE A 39 30.78 -17.01 -12.56
C ILE A 39 31.25 -16.00 -11.51
N LYS A 40 32.55 -15.97 -11.23
CA LYS A 40 33.18 -14.96 -10.38
C LYS A 40 33.88 -13.91 -11.24
N LEU A 41 33.59 -12.64 -10.98
CA LEU A 41 34.12 -11.50 -11.73
C LEU A 41 34.10 -10.23 -10.87
N LYS A 42 35.22 -9.50 -10.82
CA LYS A 42 35.34 -8.19 -10.15
C LYS A 42 34.80 -8.19 -8.71
N GLY A 43 35.28 -9.14 -7.91
CA GLY A 43 34.84 -9.31 -6.51
C GLY A 43 33.40 -9.81 -6.33
N SER A 44 32.62 -9.96 -7.40
CA SER A 44 31.25 -10.46 -7.37
C SER A 44 31.15 -11.89 -7.89
N THR A 45 30.20 -12.65 -7.34
CA THR A 45 29.75 -13.94 -7.84
C THR A 45 28.36 -13.79 -8.46
N PHE A 46 28.26 -14.11 -9.74
CA PHE A 46 27.05 -14.22 -10.53
C PHE A 46 26.57 -15.68 -10.57
N VAL A 47 25.32 -15.92 -10.24
CA VAL A 47 24.71 -17.25 -10.12
C VAL A 47 23.37 -17.25 -10.84
N TYR A 48 23.20 -18.11 -11.83
CA TYR A 48 21.93 -18.28 -12.52
C TYR A 48 21.23 -19.55 -12.07
N TYR A 49 19.94 -19.44 -11.76
CA TYR A 49 19.14 -20.51 -11.19
C TYR A 49 18.16 -21.11 -12.21
N THR A 50 17.73 -22.34 -11.96
CA THR A 50 16.67 -23.04 -12.71
C THR A 50 15.36 -22.26 -12.77
N SER A 51 15.12 -21.38 -11.79
CA SER A 51 13.97 -20.46 -11.75
C SER A 51 14.04 -19.31 -12.77
N GLY A 52 15.12 -19.19 -13.55
CA GLY A 52 15.36 -18.06 -14.44
C GLY A 52 15.91 -16.81 -13.73
N LYS A 53 16.24 -16.90 -12.44
CA LYS A 53 16.83 -15.79 -11.67
C LYS A 53 18.35 -15.77 -11.89
N LEU A 54 18.91 -14.63 -12.23
CA LEU A 54 20.35 -14.34 -12.11
C LEU A 54 20.57 -13.50 -10.85
N TYR A 55 21.44 -13.92 -9.95
CA TYR A 55 21.84 -13.17 -8.76
C TYR A 55 23.32 -12.83 -8.83
N SER A 56 23.71 -11.66 -8.37
CA SER A 56 25.08 -11.20 -8.25
C SER A 56 25.33 -10.72 -6.82
N THR A 57 26.39 -11.19 -6.19
CA THR A 57 26.77 -10.71 -4.85
C THR A 57 27.34 -9.29 -4.92
N GLN A 58 27.24 -8.54 -3.82
CA GLN A 58 27.69 -7.15 -3.76
C GLN A 58 29.19 -7.04 -4.05
N SER A 59 29.56 -6.11 -4.94
CA SER A 59 30.94 -5.65 -5.15
C SER A 59 30.92 -4.28 -5.84
N GLU A 60 31.65 -3.30 -5.29
CA GLU A 60 31.76 -1.96 -5.91
C GLU A 60 32.40 -2.04 -7.31
N GLU A 61 33.35 -2.96 -7.50
CA GLU A 61 34.00 -3.18 -8.80
C GLU A 61 33.06 -3.78 -9.87
N ALA A 62 31.91 -4.32 -9.46
CA ALA A 62 30.93 -4.94 -10.35
C ALA A 62 29.80 -3.99 -10.76
N GLU A 63 29.75 -2.76 -10.25
CA GLU A 63 28.64 -1.82 -10.53
C GLU A 63 28.50 -1.49 -12.02
N GLU A 64 29.62 -1.30 -12.73
CA GLU A 64 29.57 -1.01 -14.17
C GLU A 64 29.10 -2.23 -14.97
N ILE A 65 29.53 -3.44 -14.55
CA ILE A 65 29.05 -4.70 -15.13
C ILE A 65 27.55 -4.84 -14.90
N TRP A 66 27.05 -4.44 -13.74
CA TRP A 66 25.63 -4.47 -13.46
C TRP A 66 24.83 -3.55 -14.39
N LYS A 67 25.30 -2.33 -14.65
CA LYS A 67 24.67 -1.41 -15.61
C LYS A 67 24.67 -1.96 -17.03
N GLU A 68 25.79 -2.54 -17.45
CA GLU A 68 25.90 -3.20 -18.76
C GLU A 68 24.93 -4.40 -18.86
N ILE A 69 24.81 -5.21 -17.80
CA ILE A 69 23.82 -6.29 -17.74
C ILE A 69 22.40 -5.72 -17.81
N ASP A 70 22.07 -4.65 -17.10
CA ASP A 70 20.73 -4.02 -17.23
C ASP A 70 20.43 -3.65 -18.69
N SER A 71 21.40 -3.02 -19.36
CA SER A 71 21.28 -2.66 -20.77
C SER A 71 21.17 -3.89 -21.68
N LEU A 72 21.90 -4.97 -21.38
CA LEU A 72 21.88 -6.21 -22.16
C LEU A 72 20.63 -7.03 -21.94
N VAL A 73 20.12 -7.10 -20.71
CA VAL A 73 18.78 -7.63 -20.45
C VAL A 73 17.78 -6.90 -21.34
N GLY A 74 18.06 -5.62 -21.62
CA GLY A 74 17.14 -4.72 -22.26
C GLY A 74 16.00 -4.46 -21.29
N ASP A 75 15.43 -3.27 -21.33
CA ASP A 75 14.12 -3.08 -20.75
C ASP A 75 13.12 -3.98 -21.53
N ASN A 76 13.01 -5.25 -21.14
CA ASN A 76 11.82 -6.06 -21.37
C ASN A 76 10.64 -5.50 -20.55
N LEU A 77 10.84 -4.38 -19.85
CA LEU A 77 9.78 -3.46 -19.49
C LEU A 77 9.25 -2.91 -20.81
N ASP A 78 8.07 -3.35 -21.20
CA ASP A 78 7.37 -2.75 -22.32
C ASP A 78 7.08 -1.28 -21.97
N LEU A 79 7.87 -0.37 -22.55
CA LEU A 79 7.81 1.08 -22.37
C LEU A 79 6.89 1.78 -23.38
N SER A 80 5.93 1.06 -23.98
CA SER A 80 5.00 1.62 -24.98
C SER A 80 4.05 2.67 -24.44
N LYS A 81 3.91 2.79 -23.11
CA LYS A 81 2.98 3.72 -22.45
C LYS A 81 3.71 4.93 -21.85
N ASP A 82 3.00 6.04 -21.70
CA ASP A 82 3.51 7.26 -21.07
C ASP A 82 3.67 7.08 -19.56
N TYR A 83 2.77 6.30 -18.95
CA TYR A 83 2.72 6.04 -17.51
C TYR A 83 2.56 4.56 -17.18
N PHE A 84 3.16 4.15 -16.07
CA PHE A 84 3.11 2.80 -15.51
C PHE A 84 2.57 2.87 -14.09
N ILE A 85 1.47 2.17 -13.85
CA ILE A 85 0.77 2.18 -12.59
C ILE A 85 0.66 0.75 -12.07
N GLY A 86 1.22 0.49 -10.89
CA GLY A 86 1.28 -0.85 -10.31
C GLY A 86 0.64 -0.89 -8.94
N PHE A 87 -0.01 -2.01 -8.63
CA PHE A 87 -0.74 -2.20 -7.38
C PHE A 87 -0.42 -3.54 -6.75
N ASP A 88 -0.18 -3.54 -5.44
CA ASP A 88 0.02 -4.75 -4.62
C ASP A 88 -0.42 -4.52 -3.16
N GLU A 89 -0.62 -5.60 -2.41
CA GLU A 89 -0.96 -5.58 -1.00
C GLU A 89 -0.03 -6.41 -0.12
N VAL A 90 0.07 -6.02 1.15
CA VAL A 90 0.78 -6.82 2.14
C VAL A 90 -0.04 -6.99 3.41
N GLY A 91 0.11 -8.15 4.05
CA GLY A 91 -0.50 -8.45 5.35
C GLY A 91 -1.82 -9.19 5.28
N LYS A 92 -2.28 -9.63 4.10
CA LYS A 92 -3.52 -10.41 3.95
C LYS A 92 -3.59 -11.63 4.89
N GLY A 93 -2.49 -12.37 4.99
CA GLY A 93 -2.37 -13.58 5.80
C GLY A 93 -1.93 -13.38 7.25
N GLU A 94 -1.84 -12.15 7.76
CA GLU A 94 -1.21 -11.86 9.04
C GLU A 94 -2.23 -11.57 10.14
N VAL A 95 -1.89 -11.86 11.41
CA VAL A 95 -2.80 -11.60 12.55
C VAL A 95 -2.73 -10.16 13.03
N PHE A 96 -1.53 -9.58 13.06
CA PHE A 96 -1.30 -8.22 13.57
C PHE A 96 -1.30 -7.17 12.44
N GLY A 97 -1.86 -6.02 12.77
CA GLY A 97 -1.86 -4.80 11.98
C GLY A 97 -2.79 -4.83 10.76
N PRO A 98 -2.90 -3.69 10.06
CA PRO A 98 -3.73 -3.55 8.87
C PRO A 98 -3.20 -4.37 7.69
N ILE A 99 -4.06 -4.61 6.71
CA ILE A 99 -3.60 -4.87 5.34
C ILE A 99 -3.23 -3.51 4.73
N ILE A 100 -2.07 -3.43 4.12
CA ILE A 100 -1.64 -2.21 3.41
C ILE A 100 -1.73 -2.51 1.93
N THR A 101 -2.59 -1.77 1.23
CA THR A 101 -2.61 -1.75 -0.24
C THR A 101 -1.81 -0.56 -0.70
N CYS A 102 -0.98 -0.73 -1.72
CA CYS A 102 -0.19 0.32 -2.32
C CYS A 102 -0.47 0.41 -3.81
N GLY A 103 -0.50 1.63 -4.33
CA GLY A 103 -0.40 1.92 -5.74
C GLY A 103 0.81 2.81 -6.00
N VAL A 104 1.50 2.59 -7.12
CA VAL A 104 2.65 3.37 -7.56
C VAL A 104 2.37 3.90 -8.95
N LEU A 105 2.75 5.15 -9.23
CA LEU A 105 2.71 5.74 -10.57
C LEU A 105 4.11 6.20 -10.97
N ILE A 106 4.50 5.86 -12.20
CA ILE A 106 5.81 6.18 -12.77
C ILE A 106 5.62 6.72 -14.18
N LYS A 107 6.15 7.89 -14.47
CA LYS A 107 6.28 8.38 -15.84
C LYS A 107 7.41 7.63 -16.54
N ARG A 108 7.20 7.22 -17.80
CA ARG A 108 8.14 6.45 -18.61
C ARG A 108 9.59 6.95 -18.51
N ASP A 109 9.80 8.25 -18.71
CA ASP A 109 11.14 8.84 -18.77
C ASP A 109 11.89 8.84 -17.41
N TYR A 110 11.17 8.54 -16.31
CA TYR A 110 11.75 8.41 -14.97
C TYR A 110 12.16 6.97 -14.61
N ILE A 111 11.73 5.95 -15.37
CA ILE A 111 12.02 4.54 -15.06
C ILE A 111 13.53 4.27 -14.96
N SER A 112 14.32 4.87 -15.84
CA SER A 112 15.79 4.75 -15.82
C SER A 112 16.41 5.37 -14.57
N GLN A 113 15.77 6.38 -13.97
CA GLN A 113 16.25 7.13 -12.80
C GLN A 113 15.89 6.45 -11.47
N ILE A 114 15.01 5.44 -11.48
CA ILE A 114 14.66 4.70 -10.27
C ILE A 114 15.92 3.97 -9.75
N PRO A 115 16.27 4.16 -8.45
CA PRO A 115 17.44 3.53 -7.83
C PRO A 115 17.46 2.02 -7.99
N SER A 116 18.65 1.46 -8.19
CA SER A 116 18.84 0.02 -8.39
C SER A 116 18.38 -0.79 -7.17
N GLU A 117 18.54 -0.23 -5.96
CA GLU A 117 18.10 -0.81 -4.69
C GLU A 117 16.58 -1.04 -4.65
N LEU A 118 15.81 -0.21 -5.36
CA LEU A 118 14.35 -0.34 -5.46
C LEU A 118 13.92 -1.28 -6.60
N LYS A 119 14.74 -1.43 -7.65
CA LYS A 119 14.49 -2.36 -8.77
C LYS A 119 14.74 -3.81 -8.41
N THR A 120 15.73 -4.06 -7.55
CA THR A 120 16.15 -5.42 -7.17
C THR A 120 16.27 -5.60 -5.65
N PRO A 121 15.22 -5.31 -4.88
CA PRO A 121 15.25 -5.46 -3.43
C PRO A 121 15.34 -6.94 -3.06
N ASP A 122 16.14 -7.30 -2.06
CA ASP A 122 16.26 -8.67 -1.57
C ASP A 122 15.07 -9.04 -0.66
N THR A 123 13.84 -8.90 -1.14
CA THR A 123 12.62 -9.06 -0.32
C THR A 123 12.38 -10.48 0.22
N LYS A 124 13.13 -11.47 -0.32
CA LYS A 124 13.01 -12.91 0.00
C LYS A 124 13.85 -13.32 1.22
N LYS A 125 14.80 -12.49 1.68
CA LYS A 125 15.45 -12.67 2.98
C LYS A 125 14.68 -11.96 4.07
N SER A 126 14.77 -12.50 5.29
CA SER A 126 14.31 -11.78 6.48
C SER A 126 15.23 -10.58 6.71
N HIS A 127 14.63 -9.39 6.76
CA HIS A 127 15.34 -8.14 7.05
C HIS A 127 14.85 -7.56 8.38
N ASP A 128 15.72 -6.80 9.02
CA ASP A 128 15.36 -6.03 10.20
C ASP A 128 14.55 -4.78 9.83
N PHE A 129 14.04 -4.08 10.85
CA PHE A 129 13.29 -2.85 10.64
C PHE A 129 14.15 -1.69 10.12
N GLU A 130 15.48 -1.73 10.30
CA GLU A 130 16.39 -0.67 9.83
C GLU A 130 16.53 -0.71 8.31
N TYR A 131 16.62 -1.91 7.72
CA TYR A 131 16.57 -2.10 6.28
C TYR A 131 15.32 -1.44 5.67
N TRP A 132 14.14 -1.69 6.24
CA TRP A 132 12.87 -1.14 5.76
C TRP A 132 12.79 0.38 5.94
N GLY A 133 13.32 0.91 7.05
CA GLY A 133 13.46 2.35 7.25
C GLY A 133 14.33 3.02 6.19
N ARG A 134 15.45 2.39 5.81
CA ARG A 134 16.29 2.90 4.71
C ARG A 134 15.59 2.84 3.36
N ILE A 135 14.84 1.77 3.07
CA ILE A 135 14.06 1.66 1.83
C ILE A 135 13.06 2.82 1.73
N LEU A 136 12.28 3.09 2.79
CA LEU A 136 11.37 4.24 2.82
C LEU A 136 12.12 5.57 2.64
N SER A 137 13.28 5.74 3.28
CA SER A 137 14.09 6.96 3.10
C SER A 137 14.56 7.15 1.65
N ILE A 138 14.93 6.07 0.94
CA ILE A 138 15.30 6.15 -0.47
C ILE A 138 14.07 6.51 -1.31
N ILE A 139 12.94 5.83 -1.12
CA ILE A 139 11.70 6.11 -1.85
C ILE A 139 11.31 7.58 -1.68
N ASN A 140 11.26 8.08 -0.44
CA ASN A 140 10.81 9.44 -0.13
C ASN A 140 11.70 10.53 -0.75
N LYS A 141 12.99 10.26 -0.99
CA LYS A 141 13.89 11.19 -1.69
C LYS A 141 13.61 11.32 -3.19
N HIS A 142 12.99 10.30 -3.78
CA HIS A 142 12.71 10.22 -5.21
C HIS A 142 11.29 10.60 -5.58
N ILE A 143 10.43 10.84 -4.58
CA ILE A 143 9.06 11.26 -4.81
C ILE A 143 9.01 12.59 -5.55
N SER A 144 8.18 12.63 -6.58
CA SER A 144 7.89 13.81 -7.38
C SER A 144 6.60 13.59 -8.19
N ASP A 145 6.19 14.59 -8.97
CA ASP A 145 5.02 14.48 -9.86
C ASP A 145 5.18 13.40 -10.95
N VAL A 146 6.39 12.86 -11.15
CA VAL A 146 6.71 11.81 -12.14
C VAL A 146 6.96 10.44 -11.52
N PHE A 147 7.12 10.36 -10.20
CA PHE A 147 7.21 9.11 -9.45
C PHE A 147 6.63 9.33 -8.07
N PHE A 148 5.44 8.80 -7.82
CA PHE A 148 4.80 8.90 -6.53
C PHE A 148 4.01 7.63 -6.22
N TYR A 149 3.63 7.46 -4.97
CA TYR A 149 2.83 6.34 -4.54
C TYR A 149 1.73 6.78 -3.59
N ALA A 150 0.88 5.81 -3.31
CA ALA A 150 -0.40 5.95 -2.66
C ALA A 150 -0.60 4.71 -1.78
N ILE A 151 -0.87 4.87 -0.49
CA ILE A 151 -1.26 3.73 0.38
C ILE A 151 -2.64 3.91 1.00
N ASP A 152 -3.32 2.79 1.24
CA ASP A 152 -4.52 2.73 2.08
C ASP A 152 -4.36 1.62 3.12
N LEU A 153 -4.99 1.82 4.28
CA LEU A 153 -4.92 0.92 5.43
C LEU A 153 -6.28 0.26 5.63
N ILE A 154 -6.37 -1.06 5.43
CA ILE A 154 -7.56 -1.83 5.77
C ILE A 154 -7.38 -2.39 7.18
N GLN A 155 -8.15 -1.87 8.12
CA GLN A 155 -7.94 -2.09 9.55
C GLN A 155 -8.48 -3.46 10.00
N PRO A 156 -7.93 -4.07 11.07
CA PRO A 156 -8.43 -5.34 11.60
C PRO A 156 -9.93 -5.34 11.92
N ARG A 157 -10.47 -4.22 12.43
CA ARG A 157 -11.92 -4.05 12.65
C ARG A 157 -12.76 -4.24 11.38
N GLU A 158 -12.23 -3.83 10.23
CA GLU A 158 -12.91 -3.98 8.94
C GLU A 158 -12.79 -5.41 8.43
N ILE A 159 -11.58 -5.97 8.53
CA ILE A 159 -11.27 -7.35 8.14
C ILE A 159 -12.12 -8.34 8.94
N ASP A 160 -12.35 -8.06 10.22
CA ASP A 160 -13.16 -8.91 11.09
C ASP A 160 -14.63 -8.90 10.70
N ARG A 161 -15.13 -7.79 10.17
CA ARG A 161 -16.53 -7.59 9.79
C ARG A 161 -16.84 -8.00 8.36
N PHE A 162 -16.00 -7.61 7.39
CA PHE A 162 -16.29 -7.76 5.96
C PHE A 162 -15.40 -8.78 5.27
N ASN A 163 -15.77 -9.15 4.04
CA ASN A 163 -14.94 -10.00 3.20
C ASN A 163 -13.68 -9.25 2.74
N ILE A 164 -12.50 -9.86 2.90
CA ILE A 164 -11.22 -9.23 2.56
C ILE A 164 -11.13 -8.83 1.08
N ASN A 165 -11.57 -9.69 0.15
CA ASN A 165 -11.49 -9.36 -1.28
C ASN A 165 -12.39 -8.17 -1.63
N GLN A 166 -13.54 -8.01 -0.97
CA GLN A 166 -14.38 -6.82 -1.13
C GLN A 166 -13.70 -5.54 -0.60
N LEU A 167 -12.98 -5.65 0.51
CA LEU A 167 -12.20 -4.53 1.05
C LEU A 167 -11.02 -4.17 0.13
N LEU A 168 -10.38 -5.17 -0.49
CA LEU A 168 -9.33 -4.96 -1.49
C LEU A 168 -9.89 -4.29 -2.75
N ASP A 169 -11.01 -4.75 -3.29
CA ASP A 169 -11.69 -4.11 -4.44
C ASP A 169 -11.94 -2.61 -4.18
N LEU A 170 -12.44 -2.29 -2.99
CA LEU A 170 -12.69 -0.92 -2.52
C LEU A 170 -11.40 -0.10 -2.43
N SER A 171 -10.38 -0.68 -1.81
CA SER A 171 -9.08 -0.05 -1.61
C SER A 171 -8.40 0.26 -2.95
N TYR A 172 -8.35 -0.72 -3.86
CA TYR A 172 -7.76 -0.54 -5.18
C TYR A 172 -8.55 0.43 -6.05
N THR A 173 -9.88 0.37 -6.07
CA THR A 173 -10.71 1.37 -6.77
C THR A 173 -10.35 2.80 -6.34
N LYS A 174 -10.13 2.99 -5.04
CA LYS A 174 -9.76 4.27 -4.46
C LYS A 174 -8.33 4.69 -4.84
N LEU A 175 -7.36 3.80 -4.72
CA LEU A 175 -5.97 4.08 -5.10
C LEU A 175 -5.85 4.40 -6.59
N ILE A 176 -6.57 3.67 -7.46
CA ILE A 176 -6.61 3.92 -8.90
C ILE A 176 -7.14 5.33 -9.19
N LYS A 177 -8.31 5.69 -8.65
CA LYS A 177 -8.87 7.04 -8.81
C LYS A 177 -7.89 8.12 -8.37
N ARG A 178 -7.14 7.89 -7.29
CA ARG A 178 -6.17 8.86 -6.77
C ARG A 178 -4.95 8.98 -7.67
N LEU A 179 -4.33 7.88 -8.08
CA LEU A 179 -3.14 7.93 -8.93
C LEU A 179 -3.44 8.51 -10.32
N MET A 180 -4.66 8.28 -10.82
CA MET A 180 -5.13 8.84 -12.08
C MET A 180 -5.51 10.32 -11.98
N GLU A 181 -5.72 10.84 -10.75
CA GLU A 181 -6.09 12.23 -10.53
C GLU A 181 -4.94 13.18 -10.88
N GLY A 182 -5.12 13.97 -11.93
CA GLY A 182 -4.13 14.94 -12.39
C GLY A 182 -3.24 14.44 -13.53
N LEU A 183 -3.45 13.21 -14.03
CA LEU A 183 -2.86 12.79 -15.28
C LEU A 183 -3.34 13.68 -16.44
N PRO A 184 -2.45 14.08 -17.37
CA PRO A 184 -2.85 14.88 -18.52
C PRO A 184 -3.88 14.15 -19.39
N LEU A 185 -4.77 14.90 -20.03
CA LEU A 185 -5.76 14.33 -20.95
C LEU A 185 -5.07 13.65 -22.14
N GLY A 186 -5.56 12.47 -22.52
CA GLY A 186 -5.13 11.74 -23.71
C GLY A 186 -3.85 10.90 -23.55
N VAL A 187 -3.21 10.91 -22.38
CA VAL A 187 -2.02 10.07 -22.11
C VAL A 187 -2.38 8.58 -22.14
N GLU A 188 -1.40 7.76 -22.46
CA GLU A 188 -1.54 6.30 -22.37
C GLU A 188 -0.90 5.78 -21.07
N ALA A 189 -1.61 4.91 -20.36
CA ALA A 189 -1.08 4.28 -19.16
C ALA A 189 -1.28 2.77 -19.18
N ARG A 190 -0.31 2.05 -18.63
CA ARG A 190 -0.50 0.66 -18.19
C ARG A 190 -0.85 0.64 -16.71
N VAL A 191 -1.85 -0.14 -16.35
CA VAL A 191 -2.33 -0.33 -14.99
C VAL A 191 -2.30 -1.82 -14.66
N VAL A 192 -1.40 -2.24 -13.78
CA VAL A 192 -1.20 -3.65 -13.41
C VAL A 192 -1.58 -3.87 -11.95
N ILE A 193 -2.44 -4.86 -11.70
CA ILE A 193 -2.93 -5.22 -10.37
C ILE A 193 -2.60 -6.69 -10.12
N ASP A 194 -2.00 -7.00 -8.97
CA ASP A 194 -1.79 -8.39 -8.56
C ASP A 194 -3.14 -9.11 -8.37
N ASP A 195 -3.26 -10.31 -8.94
CA ASP A 195 -4.53 -11.05 -8.89
C ASP A 195 -4.75 -11.75 -7.53
N TYR A 196 -5.30 -11.01 -6.58
CA TYR A 196 -5.70 -11.50 -5.26
C TYR A 196 -7.03 -12.29 -5.25
N GLY A 197 -7.62 -12.56 -6.43
CA GLY A 197 -9.00 -13.03 -6.60
C GLY A 197 -9.96 -11.86 -6.76
N VAL A 198 -9.69 -11.01 -7.75
CA VAL A 198 -10.39 -9.74 -8.00
C VAL A 198 -11.90 -9.94 -8.21
N GLY A 199 -12.70 -9.19 -7.43
CA GLY A 199 -14.15 -9.27 -7.47
C GLY A 199 -14.78 -8.51 -8.64
N GLU A 200 -16.10 -8.70 -8.79
CA GLU A 200 -16.88 -8.10 -9.89
C GLU A 200 -16.97 -6.56 -9.77
N GLY A 201 -16.88 -6.01 -8.56
CA GLY A 201 -16.96 -4.57 -8.31
C GLY A 201 -15.81 -3.82 -8.96
N LEU A 202 -14.57 -4.25 -8.72
CA LEU A 202 -13.39 -3.65 -9.34
C LEU A 202 -13.37 -3.88 -10.85
N LYS A 203 -13.74 -5.06 -11.34
CA LYS A 203 -13.82 -5.36 -12.79
C LYS A 203 -14.76 -4.40 -13.51
N LYS A 204 -15.99 -4.21 -13.02
CA LYS A 204 -16.97 -3.27 -13.59
C LYS A 204 -16.48 -1.82 -13.56
N PHE A 205 -15.79 -1.44 -12.49
CA PHE A 205 -15.18 -0.10 -12.41
C PHE A 205 -14.15 0.07 -13.53
N LEU A 206 -13.21 -0.86 -13.69
CA LEU A 206 -12.17 -0.77 -14.71
C LEU A 206 -12.71 -0.86 -16.14
N GLU A 207 -13.75 -1.66 -16.39
CA GLU A 207 -14.45 -1.73 -17.69
C GLU A 207 -15.11 -0.40 -18.08
N LYS A 208 -15.54 0.40 -17.09
CA LYS A 208 -16.04 1.75 -17.34
C LYS A 208 -14.88 2.69 -17.63
N GLU A 209 -13.86 2.69 -16.79
CA GLU A 209 -12.69 3.57 -16.94
C GLU A 209 -11.95 3.34 -18.27
N SER A 210 -11.88 2.09 -18.75
CA SER A 210 -11.25 1.75 -20.04
C SER A 210 -12.00 2.27 -21.26
N LYS A 211 -13.29 2.61 -21.13
CA LYS A 211 -14.06 3.27 -22.21
C LYS A 211 -13.85 4.78 -22.23
N GLU A 212 -13.42 5.35 -21.11
CA GLU A 212 -13.27 6.79 -20.90
C GLU A 212 -11.78 7.22 -20.93
N SER A 213 -10.83 6.28 -21.05
CA SER A 213 -9.39 6.52 -21.02
C SER A 213 -8.62 5.63 -22.02
N ASN A 214 -7.38 6.01 -22.35
CA ASN A 214 -6.48 5.22 -23.19
C ASN A 214 -5.64 4.21 -22.38
N PHE A 215 -6.22 3.68 -21.30
CA PHE A 215 -5.48 2.89 -20.31
C PHE A 215 -5.64 1.39 -20.54
N GLU A 216 -4.52 0.67 -20.41
CA GLU A 216 -4.46 -0.79 -20.46
C GLU A 216 -4.53 -1.33 -19.03
N TYR A 217 -5.56 -2.11 -18.71
CA TYR A 217 -5.72 -2.75 -17.40
C TYR A 217 -5.35 -4.22 -17.46
N ILE A 218 -4.42 -4.65 -16.60
CA ILE A 218 -3.89 -6.01 -16.55
C ILE A 218 -4.05 -6.58 -15.14
N PHE A 219 -4.67 -7.75 -15.04
CA PHE A 219 -4.60 -8.59 -13.85
C PHE A 219 -3.55 -9.66 -14.07
N ALA A 220 -2.57 -9.76 -13.19
CA ALA A 220 -1.46 -10.70 -13.36
C ALA A 220 -1.16 -11.44 -12.05
N ILE A 221 -0.92 -12.74 -12.18
CA ILE A 221 -0.37 -13.59 -11.11
C ILE A 221 1.15 -13.45 -11.11
N ASP A 222 1.76 -13.45 -9.93
CA ASP A 222 3.20 -13.24 -9.71
C ASP A 222 3.68 -11.95 -10.40
N SER A 223 2.87 -10.90 -10.27
CA SER A 223 3.04 -9.67 -11.05
C SER A 223 4.27 -8.87 -10.60
N GLU A 224 4.69 -8.99 -9.34
CA GLU A 224 5.95 -8.41 -8.81
C GLU A 224 7.21 -8.92 -9.53
N ASP A 225 7.18 -10.13 -10.08
CA ASP A 225 8.31 -10.72 -10.81
C ASP A 225 8.36 -10.24 -12.28
N LYS A 226 7.26 -9.66 -12.79
CA LYS A 226 7.06 -9.30 -14.21
C LYS A 226 7.04 -7.79 -14.46
N PHE A 227 6.49 -7.02 -13.53
CA PHE A 227 6.22 -5.58 -13.71
C PHE A 227 6.94 -4.77 -12.63
N LEU A 228 7.70 -3.76 -13.04
CA LEU A 228 8.50 -2.94 -12.11
C LEU A 228 7.59 -2.12 -11.18
N GLU A 229 6.52 -1.56 -11.73
CA GLU A 229 5.53 -0.76 -11.03
C GLU A 229 4.84 -1.55 -9.90
N VAL A 230 4.51 -2.82 -10.13
CA VAL A 230 3.96 -3.71 -9.09
C VAL A 230 5.02 -4.04 -8.05
N LYS A 231 6.24 -4.37 -8.49
CA LYS A 231 7.34 -4.66 -7.55
C LYS A 231 7.60 -3.51 -6.59
N LEU A 232 7.55 -2.28 -7.10
CA LEU A 232 7.68 -1.08 -6.28
C LEU A 232 6.51 -0.92 -5.32
N ALA A 233 5.27 -1.16 -5.77
CA ALA A 233 4.09 -1.15 -4.90
C ALA A 233 4.23 -2.18 -3.76
N SER A 234 4.65 -3.40 -4.06
CA SER A 234 4.93 -4.46 -3.09
C SER A 234 5.99 -4.03 -2.06
N LEU A 235 7.10 -3.49 -2.56
CA LEU A 235 8.21 -3.04 -1.74
C LEU A 235 7.79 -1.93 -0.77
N ILE A 236 7.06 -0.94 -1.27
CA ILE A 236 6.55 0.20 -0.50
C ILE A 236 5.53 -0.27 0.54
N ALA A 237 4.56 -1.10 0.15
CA ALA A 237 3.55 -1.65 1.05
C ALA A 237 4.22 -2.40 2.21
N LYS A 238 5.21 -3.26 1.89
CA LYS A 238 5.98 -4.01 2.87
C LYS A 238 6.78 -3.10 3.80
N ALA A 239 7.44 -2.08 3.26
CA ALA A 239 8.22 -1.15 4.08
C ALA A 239 7.34 -0.36 5.07
N HIS A 240 6.16 0.10 4.64
CA HIS A 240 5.17 0.74 5.53
C HIS A 240 4.62 -0.21 6.58
N ARG A 241 4.34 -1.47 6.20
CA ARG A 241 3.88 -2.49 7.15
C ARG A 241 4.92 -2.76 8.22
N GLU A 242 6.18 -2.92 7.82
CA GLU A 242 7.29 -3.17 8.73
C GLU A 242 7.50 -2.01 9.71
N ARG A 243 7.35 -0.76 9.24
CA ARG A 243 7.33 0.43 10.11
C ARG A 243 6.20 0.33 11.15
N ILE A 244 4.97 0.08 10.71
CA ILE A 244 3.80 -0.03 11.62
C ILE A 244 3.99 -1.18 12.62
N LEU A 245 4.42 -2.35 12.17
CA LEU A 245 4.66 -3.51 13.05
C LEU A 245 5.75 -3.24 14.08
N LYS A 246 6.81 -2.50 13.73
CA LYS A 246 7.84 -2.07 14.69
C LYS A 246 7.21 -1.26 15.82
N PHE A 247 6.43 -0.23 15.48
CA PHE A 247 5.78 0.62 16.47
C PHE A 247 4.73 -0.11 17.28
N LEU A 248 3.92 -1.00 16.67
CA LEU A 248 2.99 -1.85 17.40
C LEU A 248 3.72 -2.77 18.39
N GLN A 249 4.80 -3.41 17.94
CA GLN A 249 5.63 -4.27 18.79
C GLN A 249 6.17 -3.52 20.01
N GLU A 250 6.75 -2.34 19.81
CA GLU A 250 7.32 -1.52 20.88
C GLU A 250 6.24 -0.96 21.83
N THR A 251 5.15 -0.44 21.27
CA THR A 251 4.06 0.19 22.02
C THR A 251 3.30 -0.82 22.89
N TYR A 252 3.10 -2.03 22.37
CA TYR A 252 2.21 -3.03 22.97
C TYR A 252 2.96 -4.24 23.54
N GLY A 253 4.29 -4.20 23.58
CA GLY A 253 5.14 -5.22 24.22
C GLY A 253 5.09 -6.60 23.55
N ILE A 254 4.88 -6.64 22.23
CA ILE A 254 4.74 -7.91 21.49
C ILE A 254 6.13 -8.46 21.16
N PRO A 255 6.42 -9.76 21.37
CA PRO A 255 7.73 -10.31 21.01
C PRO A 255 8.03 -10.23 19.51
N ARG A 256 9.26 -9.86 19.16
CA ARG A 256 9.72 -9.69 17.76
C ARG A 256 9.48 -10.92 16.87
N ASN A 257 9.63 -12.11 17.44
CA ASN A 257 9.44 -13.37 16.72
C ASN A 257 7.95 -13.78 16.58
N LEU A 258 7.03 -13.01 17.15
CA LEU A 258 5.58 -13.28 17.12
C LEU A 258 4.78 -12.17 16.43
N ILE A 259 5.31 -10.94 16.31
CA ILE A 259 4.63 -9.82 15.64
C ILE A 259 4.31 -10.07 14.16
N LYS A 260 4.97 -11.08 13.55
CA LYS A 260 4.69 -11.57 12.19
C LYS A 260 4.21 -13.01 12.25
N GLY A 261 3.22 -13.33 11.44
CA GLY A 261 2.71 -14.66 11.27
C GLY A 261 1.20 -14.76 11.38
N ASN A 262 0.73 -16.01 11.31
CA ASN A 262 -0.66 -16.37 11.25
C ASN A 262 -1.00 -17.45 12.31
N MET A 263 -2.29 -17.77 12.46
CA MET A 263 -2.77 -18.71 13.47
C MET A 263 -2.26 -20.16 13.33
N SER A 264 -1.55 -20.52 12.24
CA SER A 264 -0.85 -21.82 12.16
C SER A 264 0.39 -21.89 13.07
N ASN A 265 0.90 -20.74 13.52
CA ASN A 265 1.99 -20.67 14.48
C ASN A 265 1.46 -20.88 15.91
N LYS A 266 1.62 -22.09 16.44
CA LYS A 266 1.19 -22.45 17.81
C LYS A 266 1.74 -21.53 18.91
N LYS A 267 2.96 -20.97 18.73
CA LYS A 267 3.53 -20.03 19.72
C LYS A 267 2.78 -18.71 19.73
N LEU A 268 2.34 -18.25 18.56
CA LEU A 268 1.53 -17.04 18.42
C LEU A 268 0.13 -17.27 19.01
N GLU A 269 -0.49 -18.41 18.71
CA GLU A 269 -1.79 -18.78 19.28
C GLU A 269 -1.76 -18.78 20.82
N LEU A 270 -0.77 -19.45 21.42
CA LEU A 270 -0.58 -19.46 22.89
C LEU A 270 -0.30 -18.07 23.47
N PHE A 271 0.46 -17.23 22.76
CA PHE A 271 0.69 -15.85 23.17
C PHE A 271 -0.62 -15.07 23.21
N LEU A 272 -1.45 -15.15 22.16
CA LEU A 272 -2.72 -14.42 22.06
C LEU A 272 -3.73 -14.82 23.14
N VAL A 273 -3.75 -16.09 23.56
CA VAL A 273 -4.61 -16.55 24.67
C VAL A 273 -4.25 -15.85 25.99
N ASN A 274 -2.97 -15.59 26.22
CA ASN A 274 -2.47 -14.96 27.45
C ASN A 274 -2.25 -13.45 27.31
N TYR A 275 -2.47 -12.90 26.12
CA TYR A 275 -2.21 -11.49 25.82
C TYR A 275 -3.39 -10.63 26.29
N SER A 276 -3.24 -10.01 27.45
CA SER A 276 -4.22 -9.12 28.04
C SER A 276 -3.77 -7.66 27.95
N HIS A 277 -4.11 -7.01 26.83
CA HIS A 277 -4.01 -5.56 26.71
C HIS A 277 -5.40 -4.95 26.59
N ILE A 278 -5.63 -3.82 27.27
CA ILE A 278 -6.95 -3.17 27.29
C ILE A 278 -7.40 -2.75 25.89
N ASP A 279 -6.41 -2.38 25.06
CA ASP A 279 -6.58 -2.02 23.68
C ASP A 279 -5.91 -3.07 22.77
N SER A 280 -6.68 -3.64 21.85
CA SER A 280 -6.31 -4.76 20.96
C SER A 280 -6.80 -4.55 19.53
N TRP A 281 -7.07 -3.30 19.14
CA TRP A 281 -7.62 -2.95 17.82
C TRP A 281 -6.78 -3.45 16.64
N PHE A 282 -5.48 -3.62 16.85
CA PHE A 282 -4.52 -4.06 15.85
C PHE A 282 -4.48 -5.59 15.67
N ILE A 283 -5.28 -6.36 16.41
CA ILE A 283 -5.35 -7.83 16.33
C ILE A 283 -6.62 -8.24 15.58
N ARG A 284 -6.47 -9.09 14.55
CA ARG A 284 -7.61 -9.68 13.83
C ARG A 284 -8.22 -10.82 14.63
N LYS A 285 -9.47 -10.66 15.06
CA LYS A 285 -10.20 -11.61 15.92
C LYS A 285 -10.86 -12.74 15.13
N SER A 286 -11.18 -12.49 13.86
CA SER A 286 -11.82 -13.47 12.98
C SER A 286 -10.84 -14.42 12.30
N PHE A 287 -9.53 -14.20 12.42
CA PHE A 287 -8.53 -14.99 11.71
C PHE A 287 -8.54 -16.45 12.17
N GLY A 288 -8.60 -17.39 11.22
CA GLY A 288 -8.70 -18.84 11.52
C GLY A 288 -10.09 -19.31 11.96
N ASN A 289 -11.03 -18.40 12.22
CA ASN A 289 -12.38 -18.72 12.65
C ASN A 289 -13.37 -18.64 11.48
N LYS A 290 -14.34 -19.56 11.44
CA LYS A 290 -15.47 -19.48 10.48
C LYS A 290 -16.50 -18.44 10.94
N VAL A 291 -16.17 -17.16 10.78
CA VAL A 291 -17.06 -16.05 11.11
C VAL A 291 -17.87 -15.65 9.87
N LYS A 292 -19.19 -15.55 10.01
CA LYS A 292 -20.06 -15.04 8.95
C LYS A 292 -19.76 -13.54 8.75
N LYS A 293 -19.28 -13.18 7.56
CA LYS A 293 -18.96 -11.78 7.20
C LYS A 293 -20.23 -11.01 6.83
N GLU A 294 -20.27 -9.75 7.23
CA GLU A 294 -21.29 -8.79 6.82
C GLU A 294 -21.10 -8.43 5.34
N LYS A 295 -22.20 -8.16 4.63
CA LYS A 295 -22.11 -7.46 3.34
C LYS A 295 -21.90 -5.97 3.64
N PRO A 296 -20.95 -5.28 2.99
CA PRO A 296 -20.77 -3.86 3.18
C PRO A 296 -22.06 -3.14 2.73
N SER A 297 -22.85 -2.63 3.67
CA SER A 297 -24.11 -1.91 3.39
C SER A 297 -23.88 -0.41 3.19
N PHE A 298 -22.69 0.06 3.55
CA PHE A 298 -22.30 1.46 3.47
C PHE A 298 -22.25 2.01 2.04
N TYR A 299 -22.28 1.16 1.00
CA TYR A 299 -22.51 1.62 -0.38
C TYR A 299 -23.83 2.38 -0.53
N ASN A 300 -24.89 1.92 0.16
CA ASN A 300 -26.20 2.54 0.07
C ASN A 300 -26.30 3.83 0.90
N LEU A 301 -25.26 4.16 1.69
CA LEU A 301 -25.14 5.45 2.37
C LEU A 301 -24.69 6.55 1.43
N ILE A 302 -24.35 6.24 0.18
CA ILE A 302 -23.88 7.23 -0.78
C ILE A 302 -24.76 7.19 -2.03
N SER A 303 -25.29 8.34 -2.42
CA SER A 303 -26.08 8.48 -3.64
C SER A 303 -25.19 8.46 -4.89
N GLU A 304 -25.80 8.33 -6.07
CA GLU A 304 -25.09 8.39 -7.36
C GLU A 304 -24.33 9.71 -7.55
N GLU A 305 -24.85 10.79 -6.96
CA GLU A 305 -24.22 12.12 -6.94
C GLU A 305 -23.09 12.25 -5.89
N GLY A 306 -22.80 11.18 -5.13
CA GLY A 306 -21.76 11.17 -4.11
C GLY A 306 -22.17 11.78 -2.76
N LYS A 307 -23.48 11.97 -2.51
CA LYS A 307 -24.00 12.55 -1.27
C LYS A 307 -24.30 11.48 -0.22
N PHE A 308 -24.17 11.80 1.06
CA PHE A 308 -24.58 10.92 2.15
C PHE A 308 -26.09 10.82 2.22
N ARG A 309 -26.64 9.62 2.04
CA ARG A 309 -28.07 9.33 2.16
C ARG A 309 -28.38 8.70 3.52
N CYS A 310 -29.30 9.31 4.26
CA CYS A 310 -29.77 8.75 5.53
C CYS A 310 -30.78 7.62 5.28
N PHE A 311 -30.52 6.41 5.79
CA PHE A 311 -31.47 5.29 5.70
C PHE A 311 -32.81 5.54 6.40
N PHE A 312 -32.84 6.40 7.42
CA PHE A 312 -34.04 6.58 8.22
C PHE A 312 -35.00 7.61 7.66
N CYS A 313 -34.49 8.74 7.16
CA CYS A 313 -35.32 9.83 6.64
C CYS A 313 -35.20 10.04 5.14
N GLY A 314 -34.35 9.26 4.44
CA GLY A 314 -34.15 9.31 2.98
C GLY A 314 -33.42 10.56 2.47
N LYS A 315 -33.25 11.59 3.31
CA LYS A 315 -32.61 12.85 2.93
C LYS A 315 -31.12 12.65 2.62
N GLU A 316 -30.66 13.39 1.63
CA GLU A 316 -29.27 13.42 1.21
C GLU A 316 -28.56 14.68 1.69
N ASN A 317 -27.29 14.56 2.05
CA ASN A 317 -26.45 15.69 2.44
C ASN A 317 -25.00 15.50 1.99
N ASN A 318 -24.29 16.60 1.78
CA ASN A 318 -22.85 16.57 1.50
C ASN A 318 -21.98 16.45 2.78
N GLU A 319 -22.63 16.50 3.94
CA GLU A 319 -21.98 16.68 5.23
C GLU A 319 -22.44 15.61 6.23
N ALA A 320 -21.49 15.10 7.01
CA ALA A 320 -21.70 14.22 8.14
C ALA A 320 -21.50 14.98 9.44
N PHE A 321 -22.34 14.74 10.44
CA PHE A 321 -22.21 15.37 11.76
C PHE A 321 -21.65 14.36 12.75
N LEU A 322 -20.57 14.73 13.46
CA LEU A 322 -20.00 13.93 14.54
C LEU A 322 -20.44 14.48 15.90
N ARG A 323 -21.13 13.66 16.69
CA ARG A 323 -21.56 13.98 18.07
C ARG A 323 -21.30 12.78 18.98
N ASN A 324 -20.67 12.98 20.14
CA ASN A 324 -20.37 11.91 21.10
C ASN A 324 -19.74 10.66 20.45
N TYR A 325 -18.70 10.86 19.62
CA TYR A 325 -18.02 9.82 18.84
C TYR A 325 -18.90 9.04 17.83
N LYS A 326 -20.05 9.57 17.43
CA LYS A 326 -20.98 8.92 16.50
C LYS A 326 -21.36 9.85 15.35
N PHE A 327 -21.45 9.28 14.15
CA PHE A 327 -21.99 9.99 13.01
C PHE A 327 -23.52 10.00 13.06
N VAL A 328 -24.13 11.17 12.96
CA VAL A 328 -25.59 11.35 13.01
C VAL A 328 -26.12 12.09 11.79
N CYS A 329 -27.37 11.82 11.43
CA CYS A 329 -28.06 12.52 10.37
C CYS A 329 -28.48 13.93 10.82
N PRO A 330 -28.13 15.00 10.09
CA PRO A 330 -28.48 16.37 10.50
C PRO A 330 -29.98 16.68 10.50
N PHE A 331 -30.79 15.84 9.86
CA PHE A 331 -32.22 16.10 9.70
C PHE A 331 -33.11 15.36 10.69
N CYS A 332 -32.66 14.21 11.19
CA CYS A 332 -33.46 13.36 12.08
C CYS A 332 -32.68 12.88 13.32
N ASP A 333 -31.42 13.29 13.46
CA ASP A 333 -30.52 13.02 14.58
C ASP A 333 -30.24 11.53 14.88
N LYS A 334 -30.68 10.63 13.99
CA LYS A 334 -30.38 9.20 14.10
C LYS A 334 -28.95 8.90 13.70
N GLU A 335 -28.31 7.99 14.45
CA GLU A 335 -26.97 7.48 14.18
C GLU A 335 -26.91 6.82 12.80
N MET A 336 -26.00 7.30 11.96
CA MET A 336 -25.67 6.74 10.66
C MET A 336 -24.55 5.72 10.83
N LYS A 337 -24.93 4.51 11.25
CA LYS A 337 -24.00 3.38 11.41
C LYS A 337 -23.20 3.17 10.11
N ASP A 338 -21.89 2.91 10.25
CA ASP A 338 -20.96 2.64 9.16
C ASP A 338 -20.74 3.82 8.18
N LEU A 339 -21.19 5.03 8.55
CA LEU A 339 -20.88 6.24 7.77
C LEU A 339 -19.37 6.50 7.74
N ASP A 340 -18.64 6.17 8.80
CA ASP A 340 -17.17 6.24 8.82
C ASP A 340 -16.54 5.40 7.71
N LEU A 341 -17.06 4.19 7.50
CA LEU A 341 -16.61 3.32 6.41
C LEU A 341 -17.06 3.84 5.05
N ALA A 342 -18.30 4.34 4.92
CA ALA A 342 -18.74 5.01 3.69
C ALA A 342 -17.82 6.19 3.33
N MET A 343 -17.46 7.00 4.32
CA MET A 343 -16.58 8.16 4.20
C MET A 343 -15.12 7.80 3.97
N LYS A 344 -14.66 6.67 4.51
CA LYS A 344 -13.33 6.15 4.20
C LYS A 344 -13.16 5.88 2.70
N TYR A 345 -14.23 5.42 2.04
CA TYR A 345 -14.21 5.06 0.63
C TYR A 345 -14.79 6.15 -0.30
N HIS A 346 -15.60 7.10 0.19
CA HIS A 346 -16.26 8.18 -0.56
C HIS A 346 -16.00 9.57 0.07
N SER A 347 -16.45 10.69 -0.52
CA SER A 347 -15.99 12.06 -0.17
C SER A 347 -17.13 12.73 0.54
N GLY A 348 -16.83 13.38 1.64
CA GLY A 348 -17.74 14.39 2.14
C GLY A 348 -17.20 15.07 3.38
N VAL A 349 -17.86 16.16 3.72
CA VAL A 349 -17.42 17.10 4.76
C VAL A 349 -17.84 16.55 6.12
N ILE A 350 -16.90 16.48 7.08
CA ILE A 350 -17.28 16.25 8.48
C ILE A 350 -17.42 17.60 9.18
N LYS A 351 -18.63 17.84 9.70
CA LYS A 351 -18.95 18.98 10.57
C LYS A 351 -19.03 18.52 12.02
N VAL A 352 -18.51 19.35 12.90
CA VAL A 352 -18.62 19.15 14.35
C VAL A 352 -19.28 20.37 14.97
N ASP A 353 -20.34 20.12 15.72
CA ASP A 353 -21.09 21.13 16.47
C ASP A 353 -20.26 21.64 17.64
N LYS A 354 -20.24 22.95 17.91
CA LYS A 354 -19.40 23.58 18.94
C LYS A 354 -19.71 23.06 20.34
N GLU A 355 -20.99 22.79 20.63
CA GLU A 355 -21.42 22.23 21.91
C GLU A 355 -21.00 20.75 22.07
N SER A 356 -20.74 20.06 20.96
CA SER A 356 -20.24 18.67 20.90
C SER A 356 -18.80 18.58 20.39
N PHE A 357 -18.05 19.69 20.44
CA PHE A 357 -16.73 19.79 19.82
C PHE A 357 -15.69 19.08 20.65
N GLU A 358 -15.50 17.80 20.35
CA GLU A 358 -14.32 17.07 20.76
C GLU A 358 -13.16 17.36 19.82
N PRO A 359 -11.95 17.68 20.34
CA PRO A 359 -10.76 17.74 19.53
C PRO A 359 -10.61 16.46 18.71
N ILE A 360 -10.24 16.57 17.43
CA ILE A 360 -10.00 15.39 16.57
C ILE A 360 -9.00 14.40 17.20
N LEU A 361 -8.05 14.93 17.97
CA LEU A 361 -7.11 14.15 18.76
C LEU A 361 -7.80 13.30 19.84
N GLU A 362 -8.86 13.79 20.47
CA GLU A 362 -9.64 13.07 21.46
C GLU A 362 -10.46 11.94 20.81
N VAL A 363 -11.07 12.23 19.65
CA VAL A 363 -11.75 11.20 18.83
C VAL A 363 -10.76 10.09 18.44
N ILE A 364 -9.58 10.45 17.97
CA ILE A 364 -8.54 9.46 17.63
C ILE A 364 -8.09 8.72 18.90
N LYS A 365 -7.90 9.37 20.04
CA LYS A 365 -7.49 8.72 21.30
C LYS A 365 -8.48 7.66 21.76
N ASN A 366 -9.76 8.00 21.78
CA ASN A 366 -10.78 7.26 22.51
C ASN A 366 -11.69 6.42 21.61
N SER A 367 -11.58 6.56 20.29
CA SER A 367 -12.43 5.85 19.33
C SER A 367 -11.66 5.38 18.12
N HIS A 368 -12.06 4.24 17.57
CA HIS A 368 -11.54 3.70 16.30
C HIS A 368 -12.24 4.27 15.07
N LEU A 369 -13.22 5.16 15.26
CA LEU A 369 -14.08 5.69 14.20
C LEU A 369 -13.27 6.19 12.98
N LEU A 370 -12.16 6.87 13.24
CA LEU A 370 -11.30 7.46 12.22
C LEU A 370 -10.09 6.59 11.85
N ASP A 371 -10.09 5.32 12.24
CA ASP A 371 -8.99 4.43 11.86
C ASP A 371 -8.98 4.20 10.35
N GLY A 372 -7.80 4.34 9.77
CA GLY A 372 -7.52 4.35 8.35
C GLY A 372 -7.62 5.74 7.71
N PHE A 373 -8.10 6.78 8.41
CA PHE A 373 -8.34 8.10 7.80
C PHE A 373 -7.05 8.84 7.43
N GLY A 374 -7.10 9.63 6.34
CA GLY A 374 -6.02 10.54 5.93
C GLY A 374 -6.28 11.98 6.37
N PHE A 375 -5.25 12.64 6.89
CA PHE A 375 -5.35 13.97 7.48
C PHE A 375 -4.27 14.90 6.93
N VAL A 376 -4.63 16.14 6.59
CA VAL A 376 -3.64 17.23 6.42
C VAL A 376 -3.65 18.06 7.69
N PHE A 377 -2.48 18.20 8.30
CA PHE A 377 -2.28 18.99 9.50
C PHE A 377 -1.32 20.14 9.22
N ASP A 378 -1.51 21.25 9.95
CA ASP A 378 -0.44 22.24 10.08
C ASP A 378 0.79 21.58 10.73
N HIS A 379 2.00 22.01 10.33
CA HIS A 379 3.25 21.45 10.84
C HIS A 379 3.35 21.52 12.38
N ALA A 380 2.76 22.55 13.01
CA ALA A 380 2.70 22.67 14.47
C ALA A 380 1.86 21.57 15.13
N LEU A 381 0.90 20.98 14.41
CA LEU A 381 0.00 19.94 14.91
C LEU A 381 0.49 18.52 14.63
N LYS A 382 1.40 18.32 13.67
CA LYS A 382 1.90 16.98 13.26
C LYS A 382 2.43 16.17 14.44
N GLY A 383 3.08 16.82 15.40
CA GLY A 383 3.61 16.17 16.61
C GLY A 383 2.55 15.52 17.51
N TYR A 384 1.29 15.97 17.48
CA TYR A 384 0.21 15.35 18.27
C TYR A 384 -0.33 14.07 17.62
N PHE A 385 -0.16 13.92 16.30
CA PHE A 385 -0.74 12.85 15.50
C PHE A 385 0.26 11.77 15.09
N ILE A 386 1.57 12.08 15.17
CA ILE A 386 2.66 11.19 14.78
C ILE A 386 2.61 9.82 15.47
N TYR A 387 2.17 9.77 16.73
CA TYR A 387 2.00 8.51 17.44
C TYR A 387 0.98 7.60 16.73
N TYR A 388 -0.21 8.14 16.41
CA TYR A 388 -1.30 7.40 15.78
C TYR A 388 -0.98 6.99 14.34
N GLU A 389 -0.24 7.82 13.63
CA GLU A 389 0.31 7.49 12.31
C GLU A 389 1.32 6.35 12.41
N ASN A 390 2.26 6.41 13.37
CA ASN A 390 3.29 5.40 13.56
C ASN A 390 2.74 4.03 13.89
N ILE A 391 1.68 3.96 14.71
CA ILE A 391 0.99 2.69 14.99
C ILE A 391 0.00 2.28 13.90
N GLY A 392 -0.15 3.06 12.82
CA GLY A 392 -0.97 2.71 11.66
C GLY A 392 -2.47 2.91 11.86
N ARG A 393 -2.88 3.79 12.78
CA ARG A 393 -4.30 4.16 12.95
C ARG A 393 -4.74 5.21 11.95
N ILE A 394 -3.88 6.14 11.57
CA ILE A 394 -4.18 7.20 10.61
C ILE A 394 -3.03 7.36 9.61
N LEU A 395 -3.25 8.15 8.56
CA LEU A 395 -2.23 8.59 7.61
C LEU A 395 -2.10 10.12 7.68
N THR A 396 -0.89 10.67 7.59
CA THR A 396 -0.68 12.13 7.51
C THR A 396 -0.15 12.53 6.14
N LEU A 397 -0.78 13.52 5.53
CA LEU A 397 -0.46 13.99 4.19
C LEU A 397 0.40 15.25 4.27
N ASP A 398 1.46 15.32 3.47
CA ASP A 398 2.29 16.51 3.39
C ASP A 398 1.71 17.59 2.46
N LYS A 399 0.86 17.20 1.49
CA LYS A 399 0.16 18.12 0.57
C LYS A 399 -1.33 17.79 0.45
N PRO A 400 -2.20 18.80 0.36
CA PRO A 400 -3.62 18.57 0.07
C PRO A 400 -3.81 18.06 -1.38
N PRO A 401 -4.56 16.98 -1.63
CA PRO A 401 -5.00 16.59 -2.97
C PRO A 401 -5.87 17.67 -3.63
N SER A 402 -6.15 17.53 -4.92
CA SER A 402 -6.93 18.52 -5.70
C SER A 402 -8.38 18.66 -5.21
N LYS A 403 -8.96 17.59 -4.64
CA LYS A 403 -10.27 17.61 -3.98
C LYS A 403 -10.11 17.41 -2.49
N TYR A 404 -10.42 18.47 -1.73
CA TYR A 404 -10.29 18.43 -0.29
C TYR A 404 -11.20 19.38 0.44
N ILE A 405 -11.36 19.08 1.72
CA ILE A 405 -12.22 19.83 2.61
C ILE A 405 -11.33 20.82 3.36
N THR A 406 -11.56 22.11 3.13
CA THR A 406 -10.88 23.17 3.87
C THR A 406 -11.68 23.54 5.11
N SER A 407 -10.98 23.81 6.21
CA SER A 407 -11.62 24.33 7.42
C SER A 407 -12.02 25.79 7.19
N ARG A 408 -13.29 26.12 7.46
CA ARG A 408 -13.72 27.50 7.72
C ARG A 408 -14.60 27.48 8.96
N VAL A 409 -14.25 28.29 9.95
CA VAL A 409 -15.16 28.58 11.07
C VAL A 409 -16.34 29.35 10.49
N LYS A 410 -17.55 28.77 10.56
CA LYS A 410 -18.80 29.44 10.21
C LYS A 410 -19.80 29.18 11.34
N GLY A 411 -20.08 30.19 12.16
CA GLY A 411 -20.96 30.04 13.33
C GLY A 411 -20.40 29.05 14.36
N ASP A 412 -21.27 28.23 14.94
CA ASP A 412 -20.94 27.23 15.96
C ASP A 412 -20.45 25.88 15.37
N VAL A 413 -19.71 25.91 14.26
CA VAL A 413 -19.21 24.70 13.60
C VAL A 413 -17.71 24.79 13.32
N VAL A 414 -17.00 23.72 13.66
CA VAL A 414 -15.61 23.49 13.25
C VAL A 414 -15.59 22.42 12.17
N VAL A 415 -14.86 22.71 11.09
CA VAL A 415 -14.68 21.80 9.95
C VAL A 415 -13.24 21.30 9.97
N PHE A 416 -13.03 19.98 9.93
CA PHE A 416 -11.70 19.38 9.83
C PHE A 416 -11.32 19.12 8.38
N SER A 417 -10.01 19.21 8.09
CA SER A 417 -9.45 18.78 6.81
C SER A 417 -9.19 17.28 6.87
N LEU A 418 -10.25 16.52 6.64
CA LEU A 418 -10.19 15.07 6.44
C LEU A 418 -10.17 14.80 4.95
N PHE A 419 -9.33 13.86 4.54
CA PHE A 419 -9.15 13.52 3.14
C PHE A 419 -9.47 12.06 2.94
N ARG A 420 -9.93 11.73 1.73
CA ARG A 420 -10.05 10.34 1.31
C ARG A 420 -8.64 9.72 1.32
N ASN A 421 -8.47 8.68 2.14
CA ASN A 421 -7.19 8.16 2.63
C ASN A 421 -6.35 7.53 1.53
N VAL A 422 -5.61 8.37 0.84
CA VAL A 422 -4.44 7.92 0.13
C VAL A 422 -3.30 8.77 0.62
N ASP A 423 -2.34 8.15 1.31
CA ASP A 423 -1.15 8.87 1.74
C ASP A 423 -0.42 9.41 0.50
N ASN A 424 -0.16 10.72 0.49
CA ASN A 424 0.68 11.37 -0.49
C ASN A 424 1.98 11.66 0.24
N ILE A 425 2.97 10.83 0.00
CA ILE A 425 4.34 11.14 0.36
C ILE A 425 4.98 11.81 -0.84
#